data_AF-A0A956XWS2-F1
#
_entry.id   AF-A0A956XWS2-F1
#
_cell.length_a   1.000
_cell.length_b   1.000
_cell.length_c   1.000
_cell.angle_alpha   90.00
_cell.angle_beta   90.00
_cell.angle_gamma   90.00
#
_symmetry.space_group_name_H-M   'P 1'
#
loop_
_entity.id
_entity.type
_entity.pdbx_description
1 polymer ?
#
loop_
_entity_poly.entity_id
_entity_poly.type
_entity_poly.pdbx_seq_one_letter_code
_entity_poly.pdbx_strand_id
1 'polypeptide(L)'
;MPTDKHLVMYSRTFGCPFISVAKQVLHDYGVDYQELFVDQDETAKQRVLGWTGFLSVPTLVVATQGSILPYTEVDPLPAGASPRGIDRGPMLTEANTAELKAWLSKHGFIVDLQR
;
A
#
# COMPACT_ATOMS: atom_id res chain seq x y z
N MET A 1 12.69 10.65 -0.04
CA MET A 1 11.42 10.36 -0.73
C MET A 1 11.56 10.71 -2.21
N PRO A 2 10.95 9.95 -3.14
CA PRO A 2 10.91 10.31 -4.55
C PRO A 2 10.24 11.68 -4.73
N THR A 3 10.73 12.52 -5.64
CA THR A 3 10.20 13.88 -5.83
C THR A 3 8.94 13.94 -6.70
N ASP A 4 8.64 12.87 -7.44
CA ASP A 4 7.54 12.75 -8.41
C ASP A 4 6.46 11.73 -7.97
N LYS A 5 6.68 11.03 -6.86
CA LYS A 5 5.79 9.98 -6.35
C LYS A 5 5.44 10.22 -4.89
N HIS A 6 4.26 9.75 -4.51
CA HIS A 6 3.84 9.66 -3.12
C HIS A 6 3.18 8.32 -2.84
N LEU A 7 2.94 8.07 -1.56
CA LEU A 7 2.30 6.87 -1.07
C LEU A 7 0.80 7.13 -0.84
N VAL A 8 -0.02 6.20 -1.31
CA VAL A 8 -1.47 6.19 -1.06
C VAL A 8 -1.81 4.90 -0.32
N MET A 9 -2.53 5.02 0.79
CA MET A 9 -3.02 3.89 1.56
C MET A 9 -4.54 3.81 1.47
N TYR A 10 -5.03 2.78 0.79
CA TYR A 10 -6.41 2.36 0.87
C TYR A 10 -6.63 1.59 2.19
N SER A 11 -7.50 2.13 3.02
CA SER A 11 -7.70 1.78 4.42
C SER A 11 -9.20 1.65 4.71
N ARG A 12 -9.57 1.45 5.98
CA ARG A 12 -10.95 1.52 6.46
C ARG A 12 -11.00 2.17 7.85
N THR A 13 -12.15 2.69 8.25
CA THR A 13 -12.26 3.41 9.54
C THR A 13 -12.26 2.51 10.77
N PHE A 14 -12.64 1.23 10.62
CA PHE A 14 -12.72 0.27 11.73
C PHE A 14 -11.49 -0.65 11.79
N GLY A 15 -11.04 -0.96 13.02
CA GLY A 15 -9.75 -1.60 13.30
C GLY A 15 -9.39 -2.81 12.44
N CYS A 16 -8.18 -2.79 11.88
CA CYS A 16 -7.53 -3.92 11.22
C CYS A 16 -6.08 -3.99 11.73
N PRO A 17 -5.60 -5.14 12.25
CA PRO A 17 -4.23 -5.29 12.70
C PRO A 17 -3.19 -4.88 11.64
N PHE A 18 -3.44 -5.18 10.37
CA PHE A 18 -2.54 -4.81 9.27
C PHE A 18 -2.49 -3.30 9.01
N ILE A 19 -3.60 -2.58 9.21
CA ILE A 19 -3.61 -1.11 9.09
C ILE A 19 -2.76 -0.51 10.21
N SER A 20 -2.89 -1.02 11.44
CA SER A 20 -2.06 -0.57 12.56
C SER A 20 -0.58 -0.81 12.30
N VAL A 21 -0.21 -1.98 11.78
CA VAL A 21 1.18 -2.28 11.38
C VAL A 21 1.68 -1.29 10.32
N ALA A 22 0.90 -1.06 9.26
CA ALA A 22 1.29 -0.12 8.21
C ALA A 22 1.47 1.30 8.74
N LYS A 23 0.50 1.81 9.52
CA LYS A 23 0.58 3.14 10.14
C LYS A 23 1.79 3.30 11.05
N GLN A 24 2.09 2.28 11.86
CA GLN A 24 3.25 2.30 12.75
C GLN A 24 4.55 2.42 11.95
N VAL A 25 4.74 1.60 10.91
CA VAL A 25 5.95 1.67 10.06
C VAL A 25 6.07 3.03 9.37
N LEU A 26 4.98 3.54 8.78
CA LEU A 26 5.01 4.84 8.10
C LEU A 26 5.32 5.98 9.06
N HIS A 27 4.76 5.94 10.27
CA HIS A 27 5.06 6.88 11.35
C HIS A 27 6.53 6.81 11.77
N ASP A 28 7.06 5.61 12.05
CA ASP A 28 8.41 5.42 12.58
C ASP A 28 9.49 5.88 11.61
N TYR A 29 9.22 5.82 10.31
CA TYR A 29 10.11 6.29 9.26
C TYR A 29 9.77 7.68 8.72
N GLY A 30 8.76 8.36 9.27
CA GLY A 30 8.34 9.68 8.83
C GLY A 30 7.93 9.74 7.35
N VAL A 31 7.25 8.70 6.85
CA VAL A 31 6.78 8.62 5.47
C VAL A 31 5.39 9.24 5.37
N ASP A 32 5.30 10.33 4.60
CA ASP A 32 4.02 10.96 4.27
C ASP A 32 3.19 10.07 3.33
N TYR A 33 1.88 10.02 3.57
CA TYR A 33 0.95 9.27 2.75
C TYR A 33 -0.44 9.91 2.71
N GLN A 34 -1.16 9.67 1.61
CA GLN A 34 -2.59 9.97 1.51
C GLN A 34 -3.41 8.75 1.92
N GLU A 35 -4.35 8.90 2.86
CA GLU A 35 -5.26 7.83 3.28
C GLU A 35 -6.62 7.94 2.57
N LEU A 36 -7.13 6.83 2.03
CA LEU A 36 -8.47 6.73 1.45
C LEU A 36 -9.26 5.62 2.16
N PHE A 37 -10.48 5.91 2.58
CA PHE A 37 -11.31 4.97 3.35
C PHE A 37 -12.32 4.26 2.44
N VAL A 38 -12.10 2.98 2.17
CA VAL A 38 -12.95 2.18 1.25
C VAL A 38 -14.36 1.94 1.78
N ASP A 39 -14.56 2.10 3.09
CA ASP A 39 -15.87 2.04 3.75
C ASP A 39 -16.66 3.35 3.69
N GLN A 40 -16.05 4.42 3.15
CA GLN A 40 -16.69 5.72 2.95
C GLN A 40 -16.68 6.19 1.49
N ASP A 41 -15.82 5.62 0.66
CA ASP A 41 -15.69 5.92 -0.78
C ASP A 41 -15.90 4.65 -1.62
N GLU A 42 -17.05 4.55 -2.28
CA GLU A 42 -17.40 3.42 -3.14
C GLU A 42 -16.44 3.29 -4.34
N THR A 43 -15.88 4.39 -4.85
CA THR A 43 -14.90 4.34 -5.93
C THR A 43 -13.59 3.72 -5.45
N ALA A 44 -13.12 4.10 -4.26
CA ALA A 44 -11.94 3.50 -3.65
C ALA A 44 -12.14 2.00 -3.39
N LYS A 45 -13.34 1.63 -2.92
CA LYS A 45 -13.75 0.24 -2.71
C LYS A 45 -13.69 -0.60 -3.98
N GLN A 46 -14.29 -0.11 -5.07
CA GLN A 46 -14.29 -0.82 -6.35
C GLN A 46 -12.87 -0.97 -6.93
N ARG A 47 -11.97 0.00 -6.71
CA ARG A 47 -10.56 -0.13 -7.12
C ARG A 47 -9.86 -1.26 -6.38
N VAL A 48 -9.97 -1.33 -5.05
CA VAL A 48 -9.34 -2.39 -4.25
C VAL A 48 -9.87 -3.77 -4.66
N LEU A 49 -11.19 -3.89 -4.89
CA LEU A 49 -11.80 -5.10 -5.43
C LEU A 49 -11.23 -5.46 -6.81
N GLY A 50 -11.14 -4.49 -7.72
CA GLY A 50 -10.61 -4.70 -9.06
C GLY A 50 -9.14 -5.15 -9.07
N TRP A 51 -8.33 -4.61 -8.16
CA TRP A 51 -6.91 -4.94 -8.08
C TRP A 51 -6.62 -6.27 -7.41
N THR A 52 -7.36 -6.59 -6.34
CA THR A 52 -7.02 -7.71 -5.46
C THR A 52 -8.00 -8.88 -5.58
N GLY A 53 -9.20 -8.66 -6.13
CA GLY A 53 -10.32 -9.60 -6.06
C GLY A 53 -11.02 -9.61 -4.69
N PHE A 54 -10.54 -8.83 -3.73
CA PHE A 54 -11.01 -8.80 -2.34
C PHE A 54 -11.12 -7.34 -1.82
N LEU A 55 -11.69 -7.16 -0.64
CA LEU A 55 -11.64 -5.88 0.10
C LEU A 55 -10.47 -5.87 1.10
N SER A 56 -9.30 -6.31 0.65
CA SER A 56 -8.10 -6.45 1.48
C SER A 56 -7.51 -5.08 1.81
N VAL A 57 -7.38 -4.78 3.09
CA VAL A 57 -6.85 -3.50 3.59
C VAL A 57 -5.87 -3.71 4.75
N PRO A 58 -4.76 -2.95 4.79
CA PRO A 58 -4.43 -1.85 3.90
C PRO A 58 -3.94 -2.35 2.54
N THR A 59 -4.29 -1.61 1.48
CA THR A 59 -3.65 -1.72 0.17
C THR A 59 -2.87 -0.44 -0.09
N LEU A 60 -1.55 -0.55 -0.15
CA LEU A 60 -0.61 0.55 -0.36
C LEU A 60 -0.26 0.63 -1.84
N VAL A 61 -0.20 1.86 -2.35
CA VAL A 61 0.05 2.17 -3.75
C VAL A 61 1.09 3.27 -3.85
N VAL A 62 2.10 3.06 -4.70
CA VAL A 62 2.96 4.16 -5.18
C VAL A 62 2.25 4.85 -6.34
N ALA A 63 1.97 6.13 -6.19
CA ALA A 63 1.27 6.93 -7.18
C ALA A 63 2.15 8.09 -7.67
N THR A 64 1.90 8.56 -8.90
CA THR A 64 2.44 9.87 -9.34
C THR A 64 1.79 10.99 -8.54
N GLN A 65 2.49 12.11 -8.38
CA GLN A 65 1.98 13.23 -7.58
C GLN A 65 0.60 13.72 -8.06
N GLY A 66 -0.36 13.83 -7.11
CA GLY A 66 -1.74 14.21 -7.40
C GLY A 66 -2.64 13.08 -7.93
N SER A 67 -2.09 11.90 -8.20
CA SER A 67 -2.86 10.69 -8.55
C SER A 67 -3.14 9.85 -7.31
N ILE A 68 -4.18 9.03 -7.35
CA ILE A 68 -4.42 7.98 -6.35
C ILE A 68 -4.26 6.57 -6.93
N LEU A 69 -3.86 6.48 -8.19
CA LEU A 69 -3.69 5.24 -8.92
C LEU A 69 -2.21 4.83 -8.95
N PRO A 70 -1.91 3.53 -9.09
CA PRO A 70 -0.56 3.05 -9.30
C PRO A 70 0.14 3.78 -10.45
N TYR A 71 1.42 4.15 -10.27
CA TYR A 71 2.18 4.88 -11.29
C TYR A 71 2.50 4.04 -12.55
N THR A 72 2.39 2.72 -12.45
CA THR A 72 2.49 1.73 -13.53
C THR A 72 1.43 0.65 -13.36
N GLU A 73 1.32 -0.28 -14.30
CA GLU A 73 0.52 -1.48 -14.11
C GLU A 73 0.97 -2.28 -12.87
N VAL A 74 0.01 -2.97 -12.25
CA VAL A 74 0.24 -3.85 -11.10
C VAL A 74 0.47 -5.26 -11.60
N ASP A 75 1.45 -5.95 -11.02
CA ASP A 75 1.69 -7.34 -11.39
C ASP A 75 0.47 -8.21 -11.04
N PRO A 76 0.10 -9.21 -11.86
CA PRO A 76 -1.06 -10.05 -11.58
C PRO A 76 -0.83 -10.90 -10.32
N LEU A 77 -1.91 -11.22 -9.61
CA LEU A 77 -1.84 -12.23 -8.56
C LEU A 77 -1.64 -13.61 -9.19
N PRO A 78 -0.78 -14.46 -8.60
CA PRO A 78 -0.78 -15.88 -8.93
C PRO A 78 -2.19 -16.47 -8.69
N ALA A 79 -2.61 -17.37 -9.58
CA ALA A 79 -3.94 -17.97 -9.50
C ALA A 79 -4.17 -18.64 -8.13
N GLY A 80 -5.25 -18.27 -7.45
CA GLY A 80 -5.62 -18.80 -6.13
C GLY A 80 -4.80 -18.26 -4.96
N ALA A 81 -3.86 -17.34 -5.18
CA ALA A 81 -3.07 -16.74 -4.10
C ALA A 81 -3.84 -15.64 -3.36
N SER A 82 -3.55 -15.52 -2.06
CA SER A 82 -3.91 -14.33 -1.28
C SER A 82 -3.06 -13.14 -1.73
N PRO A 83 -3.59 -11.90 -1.78
CA PRO A 83 -2.79 -10.72 -2.10
C PRO A 83 -1.81 -10.31 -0.99
N ARG A 84 -1.91 -10.94 0.18
CA ARG A 84 -1.17 -10.55 1.38
C ARG A 84 0.34 -10.67 1.21
N GLY A 85 1.06 -9.58 1.48
CA GLY A 85 2.52 -9.55 1.52
C GLY A 85 3.20 -9.70 0.15
N ILE A 86 2.44 -9.83 -0.94
CA ILE A 86 3.00 -9.97 -2.28
C ILE A 86 3.32 -8.58 -2.83
N ASP A 87 4.60 -8.32 -3.10
CA ASP A 87 5.05 -7.17 -3.88
C ASP A 87 4.58 -7.34 -5.33
N ARG A 88 3.67 -6.48 -5.75
CA ARG A 88 3.08 -6.48 -7.10
C ARG A 88 3.51 -5.25 -7.90
N GLY A 89 4.76 -4.82 -7.69
CA GLY A 89 5.32 -3.63 -8.30
C GLY A 89 4.92 -2.37 -7.53
N PRO A 90 4.05 -1.49 -8.08
CA PRO A 90 3.59 -0.28 -7.41
C PRO A 90 2.54 -0.54 -6.32
N MET A 91 2.25 -1.80 -5.96
CA MET A 91 1.20 -2.16 -5.00
C MET A 91 1.67 -3.20 -3.99
N LEU A 92 1.25 -3.04 -2.74
CA LEU A 92 1.46 -3.99 -1.65
C LEU A 92 0.20 -4.08 -0.78
N THR A 93 -0.26 -5.29 -0.45
CA THR A 93 -1.51 -5.50 0.28
C THR A 93 -1.26 -6.27 1.58
N GLU A 94 -1.83 -5.81 2.70
CA GLU A 94 -1.82 -6.49 4.01
C GLU A 94 -0.43 -6.99 4.49
N ALA A 95 0.63 -6.28 4.13
CA ALA A 95 1.99 -6.67 4.44
C ALA A 95 2.29 -6.62 5.95
N ASN A 96 3.20 -7.50 6.39
CA ASN A 96 3.83 -7.38 7.70
C ASN A 96 4.93 -6.29 7.69
N THR A 97 5.53 -6.02 8.85
CA THR A 97 6.58 -5.00 9.02
C THR A 97 7.77 -5.19 8.08
N ALA A 98 8.29 -6.42 7.95
CA ALA A 98 9.49 -6.68 7.14
C ALA A 98 9.20 -6.51 5.64
N GLU A 99 8.06 -7.04 5.18
CA GLU A 99 7.58 -6.90 3.80
C GLU A 99 7.36 -5.43 3.43
N LEU A 100 6.69 -4.67 4.30
CA LEU A 100 6.44 -3.25 4.08
C LEU A 100 7.74 -2.44 4.02
N LYS A 101 8.66 -2.67 4.97
CA LYS A 101 9.96 -1.99 4.97
C LYS A 101 10.75 -2.26 3.69
N ALA A 102 10.83 -3.53 3.28
CA ALA A 102 11.54 -3.91 2.06
C ALA A 102 10.96 -3.21 0.82
N TRP A 103 9.62 -3.18 0.73
CA TRP A 103 8.92 -2.52 -0.37
C TRP A 103 9.09 -0.99 -0.35
N LEU A 104 8.99 -0.34 0.80
CA LEU A 104 9.24 1.10 0.94
C LEU A 104 10.68 1.47 0.57
N SER A 105 11.65 0.62 0.95
CA SER A 105 13.05 0.82 0.59
C SER A 105 13.29 0.65 -0.91
N LYS A 106 12.71 -0.39 -1.54
CA LYS A 106 12.74 -0.61 -3.00
C LYS A 106 12.25 0.61 -3.78
N HIS A 107 11.21 1.28 -3.26
CA HIS A 107 10.63 2.48 -3.89
C HIS A 107 11.27 3.81 -3.43
N GLY A 108 12.28 3.78 -2.56
CA GLY A 108 13.02 4.97 -2.12
C GLY A 108 12.27 5.87 -1.13
N PHE A 109 11.23 5.36 -0.47
CA PHE A 109 10.54 6.07 0.61
C PHE A 109 11.34 6.07 1.91
N ILE A 110 12.08 4.99 2.17
CA ILE A 110 12.93 4.85 3.36
C ILE A 110 14.32 4.36 2.96
N VAL A 111 15.30 4.60 3.83
CA VAL A 111 16.63 4.00 3.77
C VAL A 111 16.73 3.01 4.93
N ASP A 112 16.75 1.71 4.63
CA ASP A 112 16.95 0.71 5.69
C ASP A 112 18.44 0.63 6.02
N LEU A 113 18.84 1.28 7.10
CA LEU A 113 20.23 1.37 7.56
C LEU A 113 20.70 0.11 8.32
N GLN A 114 19.88 -0.93 8.40
CA GLN A 114 20.22 -2.17 9.11
C GLN A 114 20.55 -3.31 8.12
N ARG A 115 21.83 -3.41 7.76
CA ARG A 115 22.47 -4.66 7.31
C ARG A 115 23.33 -5.20 8.43
#